data_AF-A0A101Y3I8-F1
#
_entry.id   AF-A0A101Y3I8-F1
#
_cell.length_a   1.000
_cell.length_b   1.000
_cell.length_c   1.000
_cell.angle_alpha   90.00
_cell.angle_beta   90.00
_cell.angle_gamma   90.00
#
_symmetry.space_group_name_H-M   'P 1'
#
loop_
_entity.id
_entity.type
_entity.pdbx_description
1 polymer ?
#
loop_
_entity_poly.entity_id
_entity_poly.type
_entity_poly.pdbx_seq_one_letter_code
_entity_poly.pdbx_strand_id
1 'polypeptide(L)'
;MKKIMKKLSFWLPLLSSFVCLYNLSGADDKNLLLFLTSPLLLWLNPQLTDLHYSMNSERAFQFILYGIHFFFWLITGFIIDWMFARYKSKNKI
;
A
#
# COMPACT_ATOMS: atom_id res chain seq x y z
N MET A 1 1.81 -23.53 1.75
CA MET A 1 0.89 -22.68 2.54
C MET A 1 1.47 -22.14 3.86
N LYS A 2 1.86 -22.96 4.85
CA LYS A 2 2.24 -22.47 6.21
C LYS A 2 3.35 -21.39 6.26
N LYS A 3 4.28 -21.34 5.30
CA LYS A 3 5.33 -20.30 5.23
C LYS A 3 4.83 -18.99 4.62
N ILE A 4 3.87 -19.03 3.69
CA ILE A 4 3.30 -17.84 3.03
C ILE A 4 2.41 -17.07 4.00
N MET A 5 1.64 -17.78 4.83
CA MET A 5 0.81 -17.19 5.89
C MET A 5 1.62 -16.47 6.98
N LYS A 6 2.95 -16.55 6.96
CA LYS A 6 3.82 -15.83 7.90
C LYS A 6 4.54 -14.64 7.27
N LYS A 7 4.39 -14.42 5.96
CA LYS A 7 5.10 -13.38 5.22
C LYS A 7 4.29 -12.10 5.18
N LEU A 8 4.88 -11.00 5.66
CA LEU A 8 4.26 -9.69 5.58
C LEU A 8 4.18 -9.18 4.14
N SER A 9 5.10 -9.60 3.28
CA SER A 9 5.03 -9.39 1.82
C SER A 9 3.77 -9.96 1.15
N PHE A 10 3.05 -10.87 1.83
CA PHE A 10 1.75 -11.36 1.37
C PHE A 10 0.60 -10.61 2.04
N TRP A 11 0.62 -10.47 3.36
CA TRP A 11 -0.51 -9.93 4.12
C TRP A 11 -0.71 -8.42 3.96
N LEU A 12 0.37 -7.62 3.89
CA LEU A 12 0.26 -6.17 3.74
C LEU A 12 -0.36 -5.76 2.39
N PRO A 13 0.06 -6.29 1.23
CA PRO A 13 -0.61 -6.00 -0.03
C PRO A 13 -2.03 -6.56 -0.10
N LEU A 14 -2.33 -7.67 0.60
CA LEU A 14 -3.70 -8.19 0.69
C LEU A 14 -4.61 -7.22 1.47
N LEU A 15 -4.18 -6.74 2.64
CA LEU A 15 -4.89 -5.70 3.40
C LEU A 15 -5.04 -4.41 2.60
N SER A 16 -3.98 -4.00 1.91
CA SER A 16 -3.99 -2.86 0.98
C SER A 16 -5.06 -3.02 -0.11
N SER A 17 -5.18 -4.22 -0.69
CA SER A 17 -6.21 -4.52 -1.68
C SER A 17 -7.63 -4.38 -1.10
N PHE A 18 -7.85 -4.83 0.14
CA PHE A 18 -9.14 -4.63 0.81
C PHE A 18 -9.46 -3.15 1.03
N VAL A 19 -8.49 -2.32 1.41
CA VAL A 19 -8.67 -0.86 1.52
C VAL A 19 -9.04 -0.26 0.16
N CYS A 20 -8.35 -0.63 -0.92
CA CYS A 20 -8.68 -0.15 -2.26
C CYS A 20 -10.08 -0.60 -2.72
N LEU A 21 -10.49 -1.83 -2.42
CA LEU A 21 -11.84 -2.32 -2.75
C LEU A 21 -12.93 -1.61 -1.94
N TYR A 22 -12.69 -1.37 -0.65
CA TYR A 22 -13.60 -0.59 0.18
C TYR A 22 -13.76 0.83 -0.35
N ASN A 23 -12.64 1.46 -0.75
CA ASN A 23 -12.66 2.77 -1.40
C ASN A 23 -13.42 2.75 -2.74
N LEU A 24 -13.14 1.76 -3.59
CA LEU A 24 -13.83 1.58 -4.88
C LEU A 24 -15.34 1.35 -4.73
N SER A 25 -15.79 0.79 -3.61
CA SER A 25 -17.23 0.62 -3.34
C SER A 25 -17.98 1.94 -3.10
N GLY A 26 -17.26 3.05 -2.92
CA GLY A 26 -17.82 4.37 -2.59
C GLY A 26 -18.07 4.59 -1.09
N ALA A 27 -17.77 3.60 -0.24
CA ALA A 27 -17.92 3.71 1.21
C ALA A 27 -16.82 4.57 1.88
N ASP A 28 -15.75 4.91 1.15
CA ASP A 28 -14.70 5.85 1.55
C ASP A 28 -14.58 6.97 0.50
N ASP A 29 -15.67 7.71 0.33
CA ASP A 29 -15.84 8.80 -0.64
C ASP A 29 -14.74 9.88 -0.57
N LYS A 30 -14.18 10.09 0.62
CA LYS A 30 -13.13 11.08 0.88
C LYS A 30 -11.70 10.51 0.83
N ASN A 31 -11.52 9.24 0.48
CA ASN A 31 -10.23 8.55 0.49
C ASN A 31 -9.52 8.58 1.87
N LEU A 32 -10.26 8.76 2.96
CA LEU A 32 -9.70 8.94 4.30
C LEU A 32 -8.94 7.68 4.73
N LEU A 33 -9.56 6.51 4.54
CA LEU A 33 -8.94 5.25 4.92
C LEU A 33 -7.68 5.02 4.08
N LEU A 34 -7.77 5.24 2.77
CA LEU A 34 -6.66 5.08 1.83
C LEU A 34 -5.43 5.94 2.21
N PHE A 35 -5.64 7.21 2.56
CA PHE A 35 -4.55 8.10 2.97
C PHE A 35 -4.04 7.77 4.38
N LEU A 36 -4.92 7.47 5.34
CA LEU A 36 -4.51 7.11 6.70
C LEU A 36 -3.68 5.83 6.75
N THR A 37 -3.95 4.88 5.85
CA THR A 37 -3.21 3.61 5.78
C THR A 37 -2.01 3.67 4.84
N SER A 38 -1.62 4.82 4.31
CA SER A 38 -0.39 4.96 3.51
C SER A 38 0.36 6.26 3.81
N PRO A 39 1.43 6.18 4.62
CA PRO A 39 2.33 7.30 4.84
C PRO A 39 2.88 7.89 3.54
N LEU A 40 3.10 7.06 2.52
CA LEU A 40 3.60 7.50 1.22
C LEU A 40 2.58 8.38 0.49
N LEU A 41 1.29 8.04 0.53
CA LEU A 41 0.24 8.90 -0.05
C LEU A 41 0.14 10.23 0.68
N LEU A 42 0.22 10.22 2.02
CA LEU A 42 0.23 11.46 2.82
C LEU A 42 1.43 12.34 2.50
N TRP A 43 2.62 11.75 2.35
CA TRP A 43 3.82 12.50 2.02
C TRP A 43 3.76 13.11 0.61
N LEU A 44 3.20 12.36 -0.36
CA LEU A 44 3.04 12.81 -1.74
C LEU A 44 1.79 13.68 -1.95
N ASN A 45 1.06 14.05 -0.90
CA ASN A 45 -0.23 14.72 -1.04
C ASN A 45 -0.18 16.00 -1.90
N PRO A 46 0.81 16.91 -1.76
CA PRO A 46 0.89 18.09 -2.63
C PRO A 46 1.04 17.70 -4.12
N GLN A 47 1.95 16.79 -4.44
CA GLN A 47 2.22 16.35 -5.81
C GLN A 47 1.04 15.58 -6.41
N LEU A 48 0.34 14.78 -5.59
CA LEU A 48 -0.86 14.05 -5.99
C LEU A 48 -2.04 15.01 -6.22
N THR A 49 -2.13 16.08 -5.44
CA THR A 49 -3.13 17.13 -5.64
C THR A 49 -2.89 17.85 -6.98
N ASP A 50 -1.65 18.23 -7.27
CA ASP A 50 -1.30 18.86 -8.55
C ASP A 50 -1.56 17.91 -9.73
N LEU A 51 -1.20 16.63 -9.58
CA LEU A 51 -1.47 15.60 -10.58
C LEU A 51 -2.98 15.44 -10.82
N HIS A 52 -3.79 15.41 -9.76
CA HIS A 52 -5.25 15.31 -9.86
C HIS A 52 -5.83 16.43 -10.73
N TYR A 53 -5.46 17.69 -10.46
CA TYR A 53 -5.93 18.83 -11.25
C TYR A 53 -5.43 18.85 -12.70
N SER A 54 -4.31 18.17 -12.98
CA SER A 54 -3.79 18.03 -14.35
C SER A 54 -4.46 16.90 -15.15
N MET A 55 -5.21 16.01 -14.49
CA MET A 55 -5.80 14.83 -15.09
C MET A 55 -7.27 15.04 -15.45
N ASN A 56 -7.67 14.62 -16.65
CA ASN A 56 -9.06 14.70 -17.12
C ASN A 56 -9.96 13.53 -16.66
N SER A 57 -9.46 12.62 -15.81
CA SER A 57 -10.16 11.40 -15.42
C SER A 57 -9.95 11.06 -13.96
N GLU A 58 -11.02 11.23 -13.17
CA GLU A 58 -11.10 10.85 -11.75
C GLU A 58 -10.76 9.37 -11.53
N ARG A 59 -11.29 8.48 -12.38
CA ARG A 59 -11.02 7.04 -12.23
C ARG A 59 -9.55 6.72 -12.47
N ALA A 60 -8.93 7.35 -13.46
CA ALA A 60 -7.51 7.13 -13.73
C ALA A 60 -6.66 7.59 -12.53
N PHE A 61 -7.00 8.73 -11.93
CA PHE A 61 -6.34 9.22 -10.72
C PHE A 61 -6.52 8.25 -9.54
N GLN A 62 -7.73 7.73 -9.31
CA GLN A 62 -7.97 6.70 -8.27
C GLN A 62 -7.10 5.45 -8.46
N PHE A 63 -6.97 4.95 -9.70
CA PHE A 63 -6.10 3.80 -9.96
C PHE A 63 -4.62 4.09 -9.66
N ILE A 64 -4.16 5.33 -9.87
CA ILE A 64 -2.81 5.74 -9.47
C ILE A 64 -2.66 5.67 -7.95
N LEU A 65 -3.63 6.20 -7.19
CA LEU A 65 -3.61 6.12 -5.72
C LEU A 65 -3.58 4.66 -5.23
N TYR A 66 -4.42 3.80 -5.81
CA TYR A 66 -4.44 2.37 -5.48
C TYR A 66 -3.12 1.67 -5.81
N GLY A 67 -2.52 2.01 -6.96
CA GLY A 67 -1.21 1.50 -7.36
C GLY A 67 -0.14 1.87 -6.33
N ILE A 68 -0.05 3.15 -5.97
CA ILE A 68 0.90 3.64 -4.96
C ILE A 68 0.67 2.93 -3.62
N HIS A 69 -0.58 2.87 -3.16
CA HIS A 69 -0.96 2.20 -1.90
C HIS A 69 -0.56 0.72 -1.88
N PHE A 70 -0.85 0.00 -2.97
CA PHE A 70 -0.52 -1.43 -3.10
C PHE A 70 0.99 -1.68 -3.12
N PHE A 71 1.71 -1.01 -4.01
CA PHE A 71 3.15 -1.22 -4.16
C PHE A 71 3.94 -0.78 -2.93
N PHE A 72 3.51 0.30 -2.26
CA PHE A 72 4.10 0.70 -0.99
C PHE A 72 4.05 -0.42 0.05
N TRP A 73 2.87 -1.04 0.23
CA TRP A 73 2.70 -2.12 1.20
C TRP A 73 3.39 -3.43 0.79
N LEU A 74 3.43 -3.73 -0.51
CA LEU A 74 4.18 -4.85 -1.06
C LEU A 74 5.69 -4.72 -0.77
N ILE A 75 6.28 -3.55 -1.10
CA ILE A 75 7.71 -3.27 -0.90
C ILE A 75 8.04 -3.27 0.60
N THR A 76 7.22 -2.59 1.41
CA THR A 76 7.37 -2.58 2.87
C THR A 76 7.37 -4.00 3.44
N GLY A 77 6.43 -4.85 3.00
CA GLY A 77 6.37 -6.25 3.42
C GLY A 77 7.60 -7.05 3.00
N PHE A 78 8.13 -6.84 1.80
CA PHE A 78 9.38 -7.46 1.36
C PHE A 78 10.59 -7.02 2.18
N ILE A 79 10.71 -5.71 2.48
CA ILE A 79 11.80 -5.17 3.29
C ILE A 79 11.78 -5.81 4.68
N ILE A 80 10.61 -5.86 5.33
CA ILE A 80 10.48 -6.43 6.68
C ILE A 80 10.80 -7.93 6.66
N ASP A 81 10.22 -8.69 5.73
CA ASP A 81 10.49 -10.13 5.61
C ASP A 81 11.99 -10.41 5.36
N TRP A 82 12.66 -9.57 4.55
CA TRP A 82 14.09 -9.65 4.29
C TRP A 82 14.93 -9.34 5.54
N MET A 83 14.59 -8.30 6.29
CA MET A 83 15.24 -7.96 7.56
C MET A 83 15.13 -9.09 8.58
N PHE A 84 13.94 -9.70 8.72
CA PHE A 84 13.75 -10.85 9.62
C PHE A 84 14.58 -12.06 9.19
N ALA A 85 14.65 -12.35 7.89
CA ALA A 85 15.46 -13.44 7.38
C ALA A 85 16.95 -13.24 7.69
N ARG A 86 17.46 -12.00 7.51
CA ARG A 86 18.83 -11.62 7.85
C ARG A 86 19.12 -11.74 9.34
N TYR A 87 18.24 -11.23 10.19
CA TYR A 87 18.40 -11.31 11.65
C TYR A 87 18.45 -12.76 12.14
N LYS A 88 17.54 -13.61 11.66
CA LYS A 88 17.52 -15.03 12.01
C LYS A 88 18.77 -15.78 11.54
N SER A 89 19.35 -15.40 10.40
CA SER A 89 20.61 -15.97 9.92
C SER A 89 21.78 -15.59 10.81
N LYS A 90 21.80 -14.36 11.34
CA LYS A 90 22.88 -13.87 12.20
C LYS A 90 22.86 -14.50 13.60
N ASN A 91 21.68 -14.77 14.16
CA ASN A 91 21.52 -15.37 15.49
C ASN A 91 21.53 -16.92 15.51
N LYS A 92 21.74 -17.56 14.36
CA LYS A 92 21.89 -19.02 14.25
C LYS A 92 23.36 -19.48 14.18
N ILE A 93 24.28 -18.52 14.29
CA ILE A 93 25.71 -18.71 14.53
C ILE A 93 25.94 -18.45 16.02
#